data_AF-A0A353VSX2-F1
#
_entry.id   AF-A0A353VSX2-F1
#
_cell.length_a   1.000
_cell.length_b   1.000
_cell.length_c   1.000
_cell.angle_alpha   90.00
_cell.angle_beta   90.00
_cell.angle_gamma   90.00
#
_symmetry.space_group_name_H-M   'P 1'
#
loop_
_entity.id
_entity.type
_entity.pdbx_description
1 polymer ?
#
loop_
_entity_poly.entity_id
_entity_poly.type
_entity_poly.pdbx_seq_one_letter_code
_entity_poly.pdbx_strand_id
1 'polypeptide(L)'
;MKEWYLDWAYSAYNLNASFGYLLESDPQYNQVLTDLKSAIAQTSEEFQARNPVKTAAQLRDEYKAEKEQLAKEEAERKAAREAEIAASMQPWPATKMGDAAFLNACLAAARAQFPEEDAKRVTILNSTWQIDRDGFGNILRRRVSAWVDIKKDGRRYATNYGFAQDYMGGGKYGKTYLFGVGTRSGFFIK
;
A
#
# COMPACT_ATOMS: atom_id res chain seq x y z
N MET A 1 40.57 -16.76 15.48
CA MET A 1 39.38 -15.87 15.52
C MET A 1 38.15 -16.74 15.34
N LYS A 2 37.05 -16.55 16.09
CA LYS A 2 35.82 -17.33 15.78
C LYS A 2 35.25 -16.82 14.46
N GLU A 3 34.90 -17.73 13.54
CA GLU A 3 34.37 -17.40 12.20
C GLU A 3 33.21 -16.40 12.24
N TRP A 4 32.40 -16.43 13.30
CA TRP A 4 31.34 -15.44 13.54
C TRP A 4 31.82 -13.97 13.54
N TYR A 5 32.95 -13.67 14.17
CA TYR A 5 33.49 -12.29 14.17
C TYR A 5 34.03 -11.90 12.80
N LEU A 6 34.56 -12.87 12.05
CA LEU A 6 35.08 -12.64 10.72
C LEU A 6 33.95 -12.45 9.71
N ASP A 7 32.82 -13.12 9.89
CA ASP A 7 31.60 -12.95 9.09
C ASP A 7 31.07 -11.52 9.22
N TRP A 8 31.10 -10.97 10.44
CA TRP A 8 30.74 -9.58 10.69
C TRP A 8 31.73 -8.61 10.04
N ALA A 9 33.03 -8.84 10.18
CA ALA A 9 34.06 -8.00 9.55
C ALA A 9 34.00 -8.04 8.01
N TYR A 10 33.77 -9.22 7.43
CA TYR A 10 33.54 -9.40 6.00
C TYR A 10 32.28 -8.66 5.53
N SER A 11 31.18 -8.79 6.26
CA SER A 11 29.94 -8.07 5.96
C SER A 11 30.12 -6.55 6.03
N ALA A 12 30.84 -6.06 7.04
CA ALA A 12 31.15 -4.64 7.19
C ALA A 12 32.06 -4.16 6.05
N TYR A 13 33.09 -4.92 5.66
CA TYR A 13 33.92 -4.61 4.51
C TYR A 13 33.07 -4.49 3.24
N ASN A 14 32.25 -5.50 2.95
CA ASN A 14 31.42 -5.52 1.74
C ASN A 14 30.46 -4.32 1.70
N LEU A 15 29.77 -4.03 2.81
CA LEU A 15 28.82 -2.92 2.88
C LEU A 15 29.50 -1.56 2.67
N ASN A 16 30.64 -1.31 3.32
CA ASN A 16 31.36 -0.06 3.16
C ASN A 16 31.95 0.09 1.76
N ALA A 17 32.48 -0.99 1.18
CA ALA A 17 32.99 -1.01 -0.17
C ALA A 17 31.87 -0.75 -1.21
N SER A 18 30.77 -1.50 -1.15
CA SER A 18 29.61 -1.38 -2.05
C SER A 18 28.99 0.01 -2.04
N PHE A 19 28.88 0.65 -0.87
CA PHE A 19 28.31 1.99 -0.74
C PHE A 19 29.31 3.13 -0.99
N GLY A 20 30.58 2.81 -1.27
CA GLY A 20 31.62 3.80 -1.55
C GLY A 20 32.16 4.52 -0.31
N TYR A 21 31.94 3.97 0.89
CA TYR A 21 32.55 4.45 2.14
C TYR A 21 33.99 3.94 2.33
N LEU A 22 34.38 2.92 1.56
CA LEU A 22 35.75 2.42 1.48
C LEU A 22 36.19 2.44 0.00
N LEU A 23 37.18 3.27 -0.31
CA LEU A 23 37.73 3.48 -1.65
C LEU A 23 39.11 2.86 -1.78
N GLU A 24 39.48 2.46 -3.00
CA GLU A 24 40.80 1.88 -3.27
C GLU A 24 41.93 2.91 -3.11
N SER A 25 41.58 4.20 -3.11
CA SER A 25 42.47 5.31 -2.80
C SER A 25 42.71 5.53 -1.31
N ASP A 26 41.97 4.86 -0.42
CA ASP A 26 42.10 5.09 1.02
C ASP A 26 43.44 4.54 1.53
N PRO A 27 44.18 5.28 2.39
CA PRO A 27 45.52 4.89 2.82
C PRO A 27 45.61 3.49 3.44
N GLN A 28 44.52 3.03 4.08
CA GLN A 28 44.46 1.74 4.77
C GLN A 28 43.82 0.62 3.94
N TYR A 29 43.27 0.92 2.75
CA TYR A 29 42.49 -0.05 1.97
C TYR A 29 43.26 -1.34 1.67
N ASN A 30 44.49 -1.21 1.16
CA ASN A 30 45.31 -2.36 0.79
C ASN A 30 45.64 -3.23 2.01
N GLN A 31 45.86 -2.61 3.18
CA GLN A 31 46.12 -3.33 4.43
C GLN A 31 44.87 -4.09 4.87
N VAL A 32 43.71 -3.42 4.92
CA VAL A 32 42.42 -4.03 5.28
C VAL A 32 42.07 -5.20 4.37
N LEU A 33 42.23 -5.04 3.05
CA LEU A 33 41.95 -6.10 2.08
C LEU A 33 42.89 -7.31 2.27
N THR A 34 44.16 -7.05 2.57
CA THR A 34 45.17 -8.10 2.79
C THR A 34 44.88 -8.86 4.08
N ASP A 35 44.58 -8.16 5.18
CA ASP A 35 44.25 -8.76 6.47
C ASP A 35 42.96 -9.59 6.38
N LEU A 36 41.95 -9.10 5.67
CA LEU A 36 40.70 -9.83 5.44
C LEU A 36 40.93 -11.13 4.65
N LYS A 37 41.70 -11.07 3.55
CA LYS A 37 42.06 -12.26 2.77
C LYS A 37 42.83 -13.28 3.62
N SER A 38 43.79 -12.81 4.40
CA SER A 38 44.60 -13.67 5.27
C SER A 38 43.76 -14.33 6.36
N ALA A 39 42.87 -13.57 7.00
CA ALA A 39 41.99 -14.09 8.03
C ALA A 39 41.00 -15.14 7.48
N ILE A 40 40.44 -14.91 6.29
CA ILE A 40 39.51 -15.87 5.64
C ILE A 40 40.26 -17.14 5.20
N ALA A 41 41.50 -17.03 4.71
CA ALA A 41 42.29 -18.21 4.35
C ALA A 41 42.58 -19.15 5.54
N GLN A 42 42.39 -18.69 6.79
CA GLN A 42 42.59 -19.47 8.02
C GLN A 42 41.28 -20.09 8.56
N THR A 43 40.14 -19.91 7.90
CA THR A 43 38.85 -20.51 8.30
C THR A 43 38.56 -21.83 7.58
N SER A 44 37.45 -22.47 7.90
CA SER A 44 36.96 -23.65 7.18
C SER A 44 36.76 -23.40 5.69
N GLU A 45 36.87 -24.46 4.87
CA GLU A 45 36.62 -24.39 3.43
C GLU A 45 35.20 -23.91 3.10
N GLU A 46 34.21 -24.30 3.92
CA GLU A 46 32.83 -23.83 3.80
C GLU A 46 32.74 -22.31 3.99
N PHE A 47 33.42 -21.78 5.01
CA PHE A 47 33.46 -20.34 5.26
C PHE A 47 34.17 -19.58 4.14
N GLN A 48 35.26 -20.13 3.59
CA GLN A 48 35.98 -19.55 2.46
C GLN A 48 35.10 -19.50 1.21
N ALA A 49 34.41 -20.60 0.90
CA ALA A 49 33.53 -20.71 -0.26
C ALA A 49 32.34 -19.73 -0.18
N ARG A 50 31.79 -19.51 1.02
CA ARG A 50 30.68 -18.56 1.23
C ARG A 50 31.11 -17.10 1.18
N ASN A 51 32.38 -16.79 1.47
CA ASN A 51 32.89 -15.43 1.64
C ASN A 51 34.06 -15.11 0.68
N PRO A 52 33.86 -15.16 -0.65
CA PRO A 52 34.90 -14.79 -1.60
C PRO A 52 35.23 -13.30 -1.50
N VAL A 53 36.47 -12.96 -1.15
CA VAL A 53 36.90 -11.57 -1.00
C VAL A 53 37.04 -10.90 -2.37
N LYS A 54 36.19 -9.90 -2.61
CA LYS A 54 36.19 -9.05 -3.82
C LYS A 54 36.89 -7.72 -3.54
N THR A 55 37.26 -6.99 -4.60
CA THR A 55 37.76 -5.62 -4.45
C THR A 55 36.60 -4.63 -4.23
N ALA A 56 36.91 -3.45 -3.72
CA ALA A 56 35.90 -2.41 -3.56
C ALA A 56 35.32 -1.95 -4.90
N ALA A 57 36.10 -1.95 -5.98
CA ALA A 57 35.56 -1.68 -7.32
C ALA A 57 34.52 -2.72 -7.75
N GLN A 58 34.83 -4.02 -7.61
CA GLN A 58 33.91 -5.10 -7.96
C GLN A 58 32.59 -5.02 -7.17
N LEU A 59 32.69 -4.79 -5.86
CA LEU A 59 31.52 -4.68 -4.99
C LEU A 59 30.64 -3.47 -5.31
N ARG A 60 31.22 -2.35 -5.75
CA ARG A 60 30.45 -1.18 -6.23
C ARG A 60 29.78 -1.43 -7.56
N ASP A 61 30.47 -2.06 -8.50
CA ASP A 61 29.91 -2.39 -9.81
C ASP A 61 28.74 -3.36 -9.68
N GLU A 62 28.88 -4.39 -8.84
CA GLU A 62 27.80 -5.32 -8.49
C GLU A 62 26.63 -4.60 -7.83
N TYR A 63 26.88 -3.76 -6.83
CA TYR A 63 25.83 -2.99 -6.16
C TYR A 63 25.10 -2.04 -7.12
N LYS A 64 25.83 -1.39 -8.02
CA LYS A 64 25.24 -0.53 -9.05
C LYS A 64 24.35 -1.33 -10.00
N ALA A 65 24.81 -2.48 -10.48
CA ALA A 65 24.04 -3.35 -11.35
C ALA A 65 22.78 -3.88 -10.66
N GLU A 66 22.89 -4.32 -9.40
CA GLU A 66 21.74 -4.75 -8.59
C GLU A 66 20.71 -3.62 -8.41
N LYS A 67 21.18 -2.40 -8.09
CA LYS A 67 20.31 -1.23 -7.96
C LYS A 67 19.62 -0.86 -9.27
N GLU A 68 20.33 -0.93 -10.40
CA GLU A 68 19.75 -0.71 -11.73
C GLU A 68 18.71 -1.77 -12.07
N GLN A 69 18.96 -3.04 -11.74
CA GLN A 69 18.00 -4.13 -11.91
C GLN A 69 16.75 -3.92 -11.05
N LEU A 70 16.91 -3.63 -9.75
CA LEU A 70 15.78 -3.36 -8.85
C LEU A 70 14.95 -2.16 -9.32
N ALA A 71 15.60 -1.09 -9.80
CA ALA A 71 14.91 0.07 -10.36
C ALA A 71 14.12 -0.30 -11.62
N LYS A 72 14.67 -1.17 -12.48
CA LYS A 72 13.98 -1.67 -13.67
C LYS A 72 12.78 -2.54 -13.29
N GLU A 73 12.94 -3.47 -12.36
CA GLU A 73 11.86 -4.33 -11.87
C GLU A 73 10.75 -3.52 -11.18
N GLU A 74 11.10 -2.48 -10.42
CA GLU A 74 10.13 -1.56 -9.83
C GLU A 74 9.39 -0.75 -10.88
N ALA A 75 10.09 -0.25 -11.90
CA ALA A 75 9.47 0.46 -13.02
C ALA A 75 8.51 -0.43 -13.80
N GLU A 76 8.90 -1.67 -14.08
CA GLU A 76 8.05 -2.68 -14.73
C GLU A 76 6.83 -3.04 -13.88
N ARG A 77 7.01 -3.26 -12.57
CA ARG A 77 5.91 -3.51 -11.63
C ARG A 77 4.93 -2.34 -11.57
N LYS A 78 5.45 -1.10 -11.54
CA LYS A 78 4.62 0.10 -11.55
C LYS A 78 3.84 0.21 -12.86
N ALA A 79 4.49 0.02 -14.01
CA ALA A 79 3.84 0.05 -15.32
C ALA A 79 2.76 -1.04 -15.45
N ALA A 80 3.04 -2.26 -14.99
CA ALA A 80 2.07 -3.36 -14.97
C ALA A 80 0.86 -3.03 -14.07
N ARG A 81 1.11 -2.46 -12.89
CA ARG A 81 0.03 -2.02 -11.98
C ARG A 81 -0.81 -0.90 -12.60
N GLU A 82 -0.18 0.06 -13.28
CA GLU A 82 -0.90 1.13 -13.97
C GLU A 82 -1.76 0.60 -15.12
N ALA A 83 -1.25 -0.37 -15.89
CA ALA A 83 -2.00 -1.04 -16.94
C ALA A 83 -3.19 -1.86 -16.39
N GLU A 84 -2.99 -2.60 -15.29
CA GLU A 84 -4.05 -3.33 -14.60
C GLU A 84 -5.15 -2.39 -14.08
N ILE A 85 -4.75 -1.26 -13.48
CA ILE A 85 -5.70 -0.23 -13.04
C ILE A 85 -6.49 0.28 -14.25
N ALA A 86 -5.81 0.66 -15.33
CA ALA A 86 -6.46 1.18 -16.54
C ALA A 86 -7.45 0.17 -17.15
N ALA A 87 -7.09 -1.12 -17.18
CA ALA A 87 -7.94 -2.19 -17.67
C ALA A 87 -9.15 -2.50 -16.75
N SER A 88 -9.02 -2.26 -15.45
CA SER A 88 -10.08 -2.50 -14.45
C SER A 88 -10.99 -1.29 -14.19
N MET A 89 -10.75 -0.16 -14.86
CA MET A 89 -11.57 1.04 -14.70
C MET A 89 -13.02 0.78 -15.14
N GLN A 90 -13.98 1.21 -14.33
CA GLN A 90 -15.40 1.06 -14.63
C GLN A 90 -16.08 2.42 -14.73
N PRO A 91 -17.10 2.58 -15.59
CA PRO A 91 -17.92 3.77 -15.59
C PRO A 91 -18.67 3.90 -14.26
N TRP A 92 -19.00 5.13 -13.88
CA TRP A 92 -19.78 5.38 -12.67
C TRP A 92 -21.20 4.80 -12.82
N PRO A 93 -21.66 3.95 -11.88
CA PRO A 93 -22.94 3.27 -12.03
C PRO A 93 -24.12 4.19 -11.68
N ALA A 94 -25.24 3.97 -12.36
CA ALA A 94 -26.50 4.65 -12.07
C ALA A 94 -27.04 4.27 -10.67
N THR A 95 -27.73 5.22 -10.03
CA THR A 95 -28.33 4.97 -8.72
C THR A 95 -29.58 4.10 -8.87
N LYS A 96 -29.74 3.11 -8.00
CA LYS A 96 -30.92 2.23 -8.01
C LYS A 96 -32.10 2.80 -7.22
N MET A 97 -31.84 3.76 -6.34
CA MET A 97 -32.86 4.45 -5.56
C MET A 97 -32.37 5.81 -5.08
N GLY A 98 -33.29 6.57 -4.47
CA GLY A 98 -33.00 7.88 -3.89
C GLY A 98 -33.18 9.02 -4.88
N ASP A 99 -33.62 10.16 -4.37
CA ASP A 99 -33.68 11.42 -5.10
C ASP A 99 -32.38 12.22 -4.89
N ALA A 100 -32.27 13.36 -5.58
CA ALA A 100 -31.11 14.24 -5.45
C ALA A 100 -30.87 14.71 -4.01
N ALA A 101 -31.94 14.93 -3.23
CA ALA A 101 -31.84 15.38 -1.84
C ALA A 101 -31.19 14.29 -0.96
N PHE A 102 -31.61 13.05 -1.11
CA PHE A 102 -31.04 11.93 -0.38
C PHE A 102 -29.58 11.66 -0.77
N LEU A 103 -29.26 11.70 -2.07
CA LEU A 103 -27.88 11.54 -2.54
C LEU A 103 -26.96 12.63 -1.98
N ASN A 104 -27.42 13.87 -1.94
CA ASN A 104 -26.68 14.98 -1.34
C ASN A 104 -26.50 14.81 0.17
N ALA A 105 -27.51 14.28 0.89
CA ALA A 105 -27.39 13.98 2.31
C ALA A 105 -26.34 12.88 2.58
N CYS A 106 -26.30 11.83 1.76
CA CYS A 106 -25.24 10.81 1.83
C CYS A 106 -23.86 11.40 1.54
N LEU A 107 -23.75 12.24 0.50
CA LEU A 107 -22.48 12.88 0.15
C LEU A 107 -21.99 13.81 1.27
N ALA A 108 -22.88 14.57 1.89
CA ALA A 108 -22.56 15.43 3.03
C ALA A 108 -22.10 14.61 4.23
N ALA A 109 -22.78 13.49 4.53
CA ALA A 109 -22.37 12.59 5.60
C ALA A 109 -20.98 11.97 5.35
N ALA A 110 -20.67 11.59 4.11
CA ALA A 110 -19.34 11.08 3.75
C ALA A 110 -18.25 12.15 3.92
N ARG A 111 -18.48 13.37 3.44
CA ARG A 111 -17.53 14.48 3.58
C ARG A 111 -17.30 14.91 5.02
N ALA A 112 -18.33 14.83 5.85
CA ALA A 112 -18.22 15.15 7.27
C ALA A 112 -17.34 14.13 8.01
N GLN A 113 -17.42 12.85 7.62
CA GLN A 113 -16.64 11.80 8.25
C GLN A 113 -15.21 11.71 7.70
N PHE A 114 -15.04 11.88 6.38
CA PHE A 114 -13.76 11.74 5.66
C PHE A 114 -13.54 12.95 4.75
N PRO A 115 -13.19 14.12 5.30
CA PRO A 115 -12.98 15.34 4.52
C PRO A 115 -11.82 15.22 3.51
N GLU A 116 -10.79 14.44 3.85
CA GLU A 116 -9.58 14.21 3.06
C GLU A 116 -9.83 13.39 1.78
N GLU A 117 -10.90 12.60 1.75
CA GLU A 117 -11.22 11.73 0.63
C GLU A 117 -11.80 12.47 -0.58
N ASP A 118 -12.08 13.78 -0.47
CA ASP A 118 -12.64 14.62 -1.54
C ASP A 118 -13.83 13.92 -2.26
N ALA A 119 -14.82 13.48 -1.47
CA ALA A 119 -15.99 12.81 -2.01
C ALA A 119 -16.75 13.73 -2.99
N LYS A 120 -17.08 13.27 -4.20
CA LYS A 120 -17.75 14.10 -5.23
C LYS A 120 -19.19 13.72 -5.53
N ARG A 121 -19.51 12.43 -5.51
CA ARG A 121 -20.84 11.91 -5.84
C ARG A 121 -21.09 10.57 -5.17
N VAL A 122 -22.37 10.23 -5.05
CA VAL A 122 -22.85 9.00 -4.43
C VAL A 122 -23.87 8.34 -5.36
N THR A 123 -23.89 7.01 -5.38
CA THR A 123 -24.89 6.22 -6.10
C THR A 123 -25.32 5.04 -5.25
N ILE A 124 -26.62 4.88 -5.04
CA ILE A 124 -27.16 3.87 -4.14
C ILE A 124 -27.25 2.52 -4.85
N LEU A 125 -26.74 1.47 -4.20
CA LEU A 125 -26.65 0.12 -4.75
C LEU A 125 -27.90 -0.72 -4.52
N ASN A 126 -28.66 -0.38 -3.49
CA ASN A 126 -29.90 -1.05 -3.12
C ASN A 126 -31.07 -0.49 -3.93
N SER A 127 -32.04 -1.33 -4.27
CA SER A 127 -33.34 -0.89 -4.80
C SER A 127 -34.33 -0.55 -3.69
N THR A 128 -34.10 -1.02 -2.47
CA THR A 128 -34.95 -0.80 -1.29
C THR A 128 -34.11 -0.62 -0.02
N TRP A 129 -34.73 -0.04 1.00
CA TRP A 129 -34.11 0.09 2.31
C TRP A 129 -33.94 -1.27 3.01
N GLN A 130 -32.76 -1.50 3.58
CA GLN A 130 -32.55 -2.58 4.54
C GLN A 130 -33.01 -2.11 5.91
N ILE A 131 -33.90 -2.84 6.58
CA ILE A 131 -34.47 -2.46 7.87
C ILE A 131 -33.81 -3.29 8.96
N ASP A 132 -33.09 -2.62 9.86
CA ASP A 132 -32.55 -3.27 11.05
C ASP A 132 -33.59 -3.22 12.18
N ARG A 133 -33.75 -4.34 12.88
CA ARG A 133 -34.64 -4.48 14.02
C ARG A 133 -33.88 -4.99 15.24
N ASP A 134 -34.38 -4.70 16.43
CA ASP A 134 -33.89 -5.31 17.66
C ASP A 134 -34.41 -6.76 17.82
N GLY A 135 -34.00 -7.43 18.89
CA GLY A 135 -34.43 -8.80 19.20
C GLY A 135 -35.93 -8.94 19.52
N PHE A 136 -36.65 -7.83 19.70
CA PHE A 136 -38.09 -7.79 19.96
C PHE A 136 -38.89 -7.37 18.71
N GLY A 137 -38.22 -7.13 17.58
CA GLY A 137 -38.86 -6.75 16.32
C GLY A 137 -39.10 -5.25 16.14
N ASN A 138 -38.68 -4.39 17.08
CA ASN A 138 -38.79 -2.94 16.93
C ASN A 138 -37.82 -2.44 15.86
N ILE A 139 -38.27 -1.52 15.01
CA ILE A 139 -37.41 -0.90 13.99
C ILE A 139 -36.40 0.02 14.67
N LEU A 140 -35.11 -0.21 14.42
CA LEU A 140 -34.03 0.65 14.93
C LEU A 140 -33.65 1.71 13.90
N ARG A 141 -33.41 1.29 12.66
CA ARG A 141 -32.94 2.14 11.58
C ARG A 141 -33.20 1.51 10.23
N ARG A 142 -33.02 2.31 9.19
CA ARG A 142 -32.94 1.84 7.82
C ARG A 142 -31.58 2.16 7.22
N ARG A 143 -31.07 1.27 6.36
CA ARG A 143 -29.73 1.34 5.77
C ARG A 143 -29.72 1.11 4.27
N VAL A 144 -28.73 1.68 3.62
CA VAL A 144 -28.37 1.41 2.21
C VAL A 144 -26.86 1.36 2.06
N SER A 145 -26.40 0.58 1.10
CA SER A 145 -25.04 0.63 0.57
C SER A 145 -24.98 1.53 -0.66
N ALA A 146 -23.88 2.23 -0.82
CA ALA A 146 -23.63 3.11 -1.94
C ALA A 146 -22.18 2.99 -2.42
N TRP A 147 -21.94 3.32 -3.68
CA TRP A 147 -20.60 3.74 -4.09
C TRP A 147 -20.45 5.24 -3.82
N VAL A 148 -19.31 5.61 -3.28
CA VAL A 148 -18.90 7.01 -3.09
C VAL A 148 -17.63 7.24 -3.91
N ASP A 149 -17.69 8.25 -4.77
CA ASP A 149 -16.57 8.64 -5.61
C ASP A 149 -15.61 9.46 -4.74
N ILE A 150 -14.44 8.90 -4.44
CA ILE A 150 -13.40 9.51 -3.60
C ILE A 150 -12.08 9.63 -4.36
N LYS A 151 -11.15 10.43 -3.85
CA LYS A 151 -9.78 10.53 -4.34
C LYS A 151 -8.87 9.63 -3.49
N LYS A 152 -8.19 8.69 -4.15
CA LYS A 152 -7.18 7.81 -3.54
C LYS A 152 -5.93 7.80 -4.41
N ASP A 153 -4.78 8.10 -3.82
CA ASP A 153 -3.47 8.12 -4.51
C ASP A 153 -3.48 8.93 -5.81
N GLY A 154 -4.17 10.08 -5.78
CA GLY A 154 -4.29 10.98 -6.94
C GLY A 154 -5.34 10.59 -7.97
N ARG A 155 -5.98 9.42 -7.87
CA ARG A 155 -6.98 8.90 -8.82
C ARG A 155 -8.37 8.85 -8.20
N ARG A 156 -9.42 8.85 -9.04
CA ARG A 156 -10.81 8.69 -8.58
C ARG A 156 -11.13 7.20 -8.40
N TYR A 157 -11.69 6.86 -7.26
CA TYR A 157 -11.98 5.48 -6.85
C TYR A 157 -13.37 5.41 -6.22
N ALA A 158 -14.13 4.40 -6.59
CA ALA A 158 -15.43 4.11 -6.02
C ALA A 158 -15.24 3.26 -4.76
N THR A 159 -15.49 3.82 -3.58
CA THR A 159 -15.46 3.10 -2.31
C THR A 159 -16.87 2.73 -1.86
N ASN A 160 -17.04 1.57 -1.21
CA ASN A 160 -18.34 1.13 -0.75
C ASN A 160 -18.63 1.64 0.65
N TYR A 161 -19.62 2.52 0.79
CA TYR A 161 -20.07 3.01 2.10
C TYR A 161 -21.52 2.63 2.39
N GLY A 162 -21.80 2.42 3.67
CA GLY A 162 -23.14 2.26 4.22
C GLY A 162 -23.63 3.59 4.79
N PHE A 163 -24.88 3.93 4.51
CA PHE A 163 -25.57 5.08 5.09
C PHE A 163 -26.81 4.60 5.82
N ALA A 164 -27.14 5.26 6.93
CA ALA A 164 -28.30 4.93 7.74
C ALA A 164 -29.09 6.17 8.17
N GLN A 165 -30.36 5.91 8.51
CA GLN A 165 -31.25 6.87 9.16
C GLN A 165 -31.97 6.15 10.30
N ASP A 166 -31.90 6.70 11.50
CA ASP A 166 -32.53 6.12 12.68
C ASP A 166 -34.04 6.31 12.65
N TYR A 167 -34.77 5.31 13.13
CA TYR A 167 -36.23 5.36 13.21
C TYR A 167 -36.66 6.22 14.38
N MET A 168 -37.52 7.21 14.11
CA MET A 168 -37.99 8.18 15.12
C MET A 168 -39.43 7.89 15.59
N GLY A 169 -40.01 6.76 15.19
CA GLY A 169 -41.43 6.46 15.43
C GLY A 169 -42.37 7.07 14.38
N GLY A 170 -43.61 6.56 14.32
CA GLY A 170 -44.65 7.08 13.44
C GLY A 170 -44.30 7.11 11.95
N GLY A 171 -43.47 6.17 11.46
CA GLY A 171 -43.02 6.12 10.07
C GLY A 171 -41.94 7.16 9.69
N LYS A 172 -41.43 7.93 10.65
CA LYS A 172 -40.43 8.99 10.42
C LYS A 172 -39.01 8.47 10.66
N TYR A 173 -38.08 9.06 9.93
CA TYR A 173 -36.65 8.74 9.99
C TYR A 173 -35.83 10.02 10.16
N GLY A 174 -34.75 9.91 10.91
CA GLY A 174 -33.85 11.02 11.22
C GLY A 174 -32.90 11.40 10.08
N LYS A 175 -31.86 12.16 10.44
CA LYS A 175 -30.82 12.60 9.49
C LYS A 175 -30.03 11.41 8.96
N THR A 176 -29.59 11.50 7.71
CA THR A 176 -28.65 10.54 7.12
C THR A 176 -27.27 10.70 7.75
N TYR A 177 -26.66 9.60 8.15
CA TYR A 177 -25.28 9.55 8.62
C TYR A 177 -24.52 8.37 7.98
N LEU A 178 -23.19 8.44 7.99
CA LEU A 178 -22.35 7.33 7.55
C LEU A 178 -22.43 6.21 8.60
N PHE A 179 -22.93 5.06 8.19
CA PHE A 179 -23.06 3.89 9.06
C PHE A 179 -21.77 3.06 9.11
N GLY A 180 -20.99 3.02 8.03
CA GLY A 180 -19.72 2.32 8.01
C GLY A 180 -19.17 2.05 6.61
N VAL A 181 -18.02 1.38 6.57
CA VAL A 181 -17.38 0.93 5.33
C VAL A 181 -17.93 -0.45 4.96
N GLY A 182 -18.41 -0.58 3.72
CA GLY A 182 -18.95 -1.83 3.22
C GLY A 182 -17.87 -2.81 2.78
N THR A 183 -18.25 -4.06 2.53
CA THR A 183 -17.33 -5.17 2.24
C THR A 183 -17.04 -5.35 0.75
N ARG A 184 -17.69 -4.59 -0.13
CA ARG A 184 -17.47 -4.72 -1.58
C ARG A 184 -16.15 -4.05 -1.95
N SER A 185 -15.30 -4.79 -2.66
CA SER A 185 -14.09 -4.24 -3.27
C SER A 185 -14.46 -3.08 -4.20
N GLY A 186 -13.84 -1.93 -3.97
CA GLY A 186 -14.02 -0.76 -4.82
C GLY A 186 -13.35 -0.92 -6.19
N PHE A 187 -13.51 0.09 -7.03
CA PHE A 187 -12.95 0.10 -8.38
C PHE A 187 -12.49 1.49 -8.78
N PHE A 188 -11.52 1.57 -9.70
CA PHE A 188 -11.12 2.84 -10.30
C PHE A 188 -12.19 3.32 -11.27
N ILE A 189 -12.46 4.61 -11.25
CA ILE A 189 -13.53 5.22 -12.04
C ILE A 189 -12.94 5.71 -13.36
N LYS A 190 -13.54 5.27 -14.47
CA LYS A 190 -13.18 5.68 -15.84
C LYS A 190 -13.32 7.19 -16.08
#